data_AF-A0A6M8BJD8-F1
#
_entry.id   AF-A0A6M8BJD8-F1
#
_cell.length_a   1.000
_cell.length_b   1.000
_cell.length_c   1.000
_cell.angle_alpha   90.00
_cell.angle_beta   90.00
_cell.angle_gamma   90.00
#
_symmetry.space_group_name_H-M   'P 1'
#
loop_
_entity.id
_entity.type
_entity.pdbx_description
1 polymer ?
#
loop_
_entity_poly.entity_id
_entity_poly.type
_entity_poly.pdbx_seq_one_letter_code
_entity_poly.pdbx_strand_id
1 'polypeptide(L)'
;MGSLLKQWLTNPGWTQSLLLHGIDVVLVLMLTYMVLVIIGDRRTLWMVRGLIVLMLASALSKALSLQLLSFVLEKLVIGSAVAMAFMLQAEFRRLLEQLGRGEIWQLLKPATEAVPKSDSVIDEIVDAVKELSQNRTGALLILETNRPIDERDFSVPGVKLNAEVSKELLQTIFQTSTLLHDGAVLIRGSRLAAAGVILPLSERSASRQLGTRHRAAMGITERVEQCLCIVVSEETGSISLAEGGILNRPLTSSKLRELLIARFSQSVEREPVAPQLRSLGRQFIDRLKLFLPPPFRISKSASRRKNDSKANRS
;
A
#
# COMPACT_ATOMS: atom_id res chain seq x y z
N MET A 1 -53.10 -23.00 -22.31
CA MET A 1 -52.23 -22.41 -21.27
C MET A 1 -50.85 -23.11 -21.17
N GLY A 2 -50.26 -23.60 -22.27
CA GLY A 2 -49.00 -24.38 -22.23
C GLY A 2 -47.95 -24.00 -23.29
N SER A 3 -48.25 -23.05 -24.17
CA SER A 3 -47.33 -22.60 -25.23
C SER A 3 -46.45 -21.41 -24.81
N LEU A 4 -46.90 -20.56 -23.89
CA LEU A 4 -46.14 -19.38 -23.43
C LEU A 4 -44.96 -19.74 -22.50
N LEU A 5 -45.14 -20.75 -21.65
CA LEU A 5 -44.07 -21.27 -20.77
C LEU A 5 -42.96 -21.96 -21.57
N LYS A 6 -43.31 -22.61 -22.69
CA LYS A 6 -42.33 -23.25 -23.58
C LYS A 6 -41.52 -22.23 -24.39
N GLN A 7 -42.10 -21.08 -24.70
CA GLN A 7 -41.44 -19.95 -25.39
C GLN A 7 -40.48 -19.18 -24.48
N TRP A 8 -40.71 -19.20 -23.16
CA TRP A 8 -39.81 -18.60 -22.16
C TRP A 8 -38.53 -19.43 -21.93
N LEU A 9 -38.61 -20.76 -22.09
CA LEU A 9 -37.49 -21.70 -21.91
C LEU A 9 -36.63 -21.94 -23.16
N THR A 10 -37.03 -21.44 -24.34
CA THR A 10 -36.35 -21.71 -25.63
C THR A 10 -35.60 -20.51 -26.24
N ASN A 11 -35.42 -19.41 -25.50
CA ASN A 11 -34.59 -18.29 -25.95
C ASN A 11 -33.27 -18.20 -25.17
N PRO A 12 -32.21 -18.92 -25.60
CA PRO A 12 -30.88 -18.85 -24.98
C PRO A 12 -30.17 -17.50 -25.17
N GLY A 13 -30.71 -16.57 -25.96
CA GLY A 13 -30.10 -15.27 -26.21
C GLY A 13 -30.24 -14.25 -25.06
N TRP A 14 -31.31 -14.32 -24.26
CA TRP A 14 -31.56 -13.34 -23.17
C TRP A 14 -30.73 -13.64 -21.92
N THR A 15 -30.52 -14.91 -21.60
CA THR A 15 -29.66 -15.29 -20.47
C THR A 15 -28.20 -15.02 -20.80
N GLN A 16 -27.77 -15.22 -22.05
CA GLN A 16 -26.43 -14.87 -22.52
C GLN A 16 -26.19 -13.35 -22.54
N SER A 17 -27.15 -12.55 -23.00
CA SER A 17 -27.00 -11.08 -22.98
C SER A 17 -26.92 -10.52 -21.56
N LEU A 18 -27.78 -10.99 -20.64
CA LEU A 18 -27.73 -10.60 -19.23
C LEU A 18 -26.42 -11.02 -18.53
N LEU A 19 -25.91 -12.21 -18.84
CA LEU A 19 -24.60 -12.66 -18.32
C LEU A 19 -23.45 -11.82 -18.88
N LEU A 20 -23.48 -11.50 -20.17
CA LEU A 20 -22.49 -10.63 -20.80
C LEU A 20 -22.52 -9.22 -20.22
N HIS A 21 -23.71 -8.63 -20.01
CA HIS A 21 -23.85 -7.32 -19.36
C HIS A 21 -23.40 -7.34 -17.90
N GLY A 22 -23.70 -8.42 -17.16
CA GLY A 22 -23.25 -8.59 -15.78
C GLY A 22 -21.72 -8.73 -15.67
N ILE A 23 -21.12 -9.54 -16.55
CA ILE A 23 -19.66 -9.70 -16.65
C ILE A 23 -19.01 -8.37 -17.05
N ASP A 24 -19.58 -7.64 -18.01
CA ASP A 24 -19.07 -6.35 -18.46
C ASP A 24 -19.09 -5.32 -17.32
N VAL A 25 -20.21 -5.21 -16.58
CA VAL A 25 -20.30 -4.33 -15.42
C VAL A 25 -19.31 -4.72 -14.32
N VAL A 26 -19.12 -6.01 -14.04
CA VAL A 26 -18.15 -6.49 -13.05
C VAL A 26 -16.71 -6.21 -13.51
N LEU A 27 -16.41 -6.40 -14.81
CA LEU A 27 -15.10 -6.14 -15.39
C LEU A 27 -14.78 -4.64 -15.35
N VAL A 28 -15.74 -3.79 -15.71
CA VAL A 28 -15.63 -2.32 -15.62
C VAL A 28 -15.44 -1.90 -14.16
N LEU A 29 -16.20 -2.47 -13.22
CA LEU A 29 -16.07 -2.16 -11.79
C LEU A 29 -14.71 -2.60 -11.25
N MET A 30 -14.24 -3.80 -11.62
CA MET A 30 -12.92 -4.32 -11.26
C MET A 30 -11.81 -3.47 -11.85
N LEU A 31 -11.90 -3.10 -13.12
CA LEU A 31 -10.91 -2.26 -13.81
C LEU A 31 -10.87 -0.85 -13.20
N THR A 32 -12.03 -0.27 -12.92
CA THR A 32 -12.14 1.04 -12.25
C THR A 32 -11.55 0.98 -10.84
N TYR A 33 -11.87 -0.06 -10.07
CA TYR A 33 -11.31 -0.27 -8.74
C TYR A 33 -9.79 -0.47 -8.79
N MET A 34 -9.28 -1.24 -9.75
CA MET A 34 -7.85 -1.48 -9.94
C MET A 34 -7.11 -0.18 -10.28
N VAL A 35 -7.66 0.64 -11.17
CA VAL A 35 -7.12 1.98 -11.47
C VAL A 35 -7.11 2.86 -10.21
N LEU A 36 -8.18 2.85 -9.41
CA LEU A 36 -8.27 3.64 -8.18
C LEU A 36 -7.26 3.20 -7.09
N VAL A 37 -7.03 1.89 -6.95
CA VAL A 37 -6.06 1.36 -5.96
C VAL A 37 -4.61 1.63 -6.38
N ILE A 38 -4.33 1.63 -7.69
CA ILE A 38 -2.98 1.85 -8.20
C ILE A 38 -2.59 3.34 -8.17
N ILE A 39 -3.57 4.24 -8.15
CA ILE A 39 -3.32 5.67 -7.97
C ILE A 39 -3.08 5.94 -6.47
N GLY A 40 -1.82 5.77 -6.05
CA GLY A 40 -1.37 5.99 -4.67
C GLY A 40 -1.29 7.46 -4.23
N ASP A 41 -1.42 8.41 -5.16
CA ASP A 41 -1.33 9.84 -4.87
C ASP A 41 -2.72 10.47 -4.67
N ARG A 42 -2.92 11.09 -3.50
CA ARG A 42 -4.16 11.85 -3.21
C ARG A 42 -4.40 12.90 -4.29
N ARG A 43 -3.37 13.62 -4.76
CA ARG A 43 -3.51 14.68 -5.76
C ARG A 43 -4.14 14.17 -7.05
N THR A 44 -3.71 13.02 -7.53
CA THR A 44 -4.28 12.37 -8.72
C THR A 44 -5.71 11.92 -8.49
N LEU A 45 -6.05 11.39 -7.30
CA LEU A 45 -7.43 11.08 -6.93
C LEU A 45 -8.35 12.32 -6.91
N TRP A 46 -7.87 13.47 -6.43
CA TRP A 46 -8.62 14.73 -6.49
C TRP A 46 -8.88 15.18 -7.93
N MET A 47 -7.86 15.09 -8.80
CA MET A 47 -8.01 15.44 -10.21
C MET A 47 -9.01 14.51 -10.93
N VAL A 48 -8.91 13.18 -10.71
CA VAL A 48 -9.81 12.19 -11.31
C VAL A 48 -11.25 12.38 -10.82
N ARG A 49 -11.45 12.61 -9.51
CA ARG A 49 -12.77 12.97 -8.95
C ARG A 49 -13.31 14.23 -9.59
N GLY A 50 -12.48 15.25 -9.79
CA GLY A 50 -12.85 16.47 -10.50
C GLY A 50 -13.34 16.20 -11.92
N LEU A 51 -12.65 15.35 -12.68
CA LEU A 51 -13.06 14.95 -14.03
C LEU A 51 -14.38 14.18 -14.02
N ILE A 52 -14.59 13.27 -13.06
CA ILE A 52 -15.85 12.52 -12.91
C ILE A 52 -17.01 13.46 -12.59
N VAL A 53 -16.82 14.41 -11.67
CA VAL A 53 -17.83 15.43 -11.33
C VAL A 53 -18.17 16.28 -12.56
N LEU A 54 -17.15 16.67 -13.34
CA LEU A 54 -17.34 17.43 -14.58
C LEU A 54 -18.12 16.64 -15.64
N MET A 55 -17.82 15.34 -15.79
CA MET A 55 -18.57 14.44 -16.68
C MET A 55 -20.03 14.28 -16.23
N LEU A 56 -20.28 14.10 -14.93
CA LEU A 56 -21.64 14.02 -14.38
C LEU A 56 -22.41 15.33 -14.58
N ALA A 57 -21.76 16.48 -14.35
CA ALA A 57 -22.37 17.79 -14.60
C ALA A 57 -22.71 18.00 -16.08
N SER A 58 -21.84 17.56 -17.00
CA SER A 58 -22.09 17.60 -18.44
C SER A 58 -23.27 16.69 -18.84
N ALA A 59 -23.31 15.46 -18.32
CA ALA A 59 -24.40 14.52 -18.57
C ALA A 59 -25.74 15.04 -18.02
N LEU A 60 -25.74 15.62 -16.82
CA LEU A 60 -26.91 16.22 -16.20
C LEU A 60 -27.37 17.44 -17.00
N SER A 61 -26.45 18.31 -17.43
CA SER A 61 -26.77 19.46 -18.30
C SER A 61 -27.39 19.03 -19.63
N LYS A 62 -26.95 17.91 -20.22
CA LYS A 62 -27.56 17.33 -21.43
C LYS A 62 -28.95 16.77 -21.13
N ALA A 63 -29.14 16.10 -19.99
CA ALA A 63 -30.44 15.58 -19.56
C ALA A 63 -31.48 16.70 -19.32
N LEU A 64 -31.06 17.84 -18.76
CA LEU A 64 -31.91 19.03 -18.58
C LEU A 64 -32.04 19.90 -19.85
N SER A 65 -31.49 19.48 -20.99
CA SER A 65 -31.54 20.20 -22.27
C SER A 65 -30.95 21.64 -22.23
N LEU A 66 -29.99 21.90 -21.35
CA LEU A 66 -29.30 23.18 -21.25
C LEU A 66 -28.23 23.30 -22.35
N GLN A 67 -28.59 23.87 -23.51
CA GLN A 67 -27.76 23.88 -24.72
C GLN A 67 -26.41 24.59 -24.56
N LEU A 68 -26.37 25.83 -24.03
CA LEU A 68 -25.10 26.55 -23.84
C LEU A 68 -24.20 25.89 -22.79
N LEU A 69 -24.79 25.48 -21.66
CA LEU A 69 -24.04 24.88 -20.56
C LEU A 69 -23.44 23.52 -20.97
N SER A 70 -24.21 22.68 -21.67
CA SER A 70 -23.73 21.39 -22.17
C SER A 70 -22.60 21.55 -23.18
N PHE A 71 -22.68 22.53 -24.08
CA PHE A 71 -21.61 22.86 -25.02
C PHE A 71 -20.31 23.24 -24.28
N VAL A 72 -20.37 24.15 -23.31
CA VAL A 72 -19.18 24.59 -22.55
C VAL A 72 -18.59 23.46 -21.72
N LEU A 73 -19.44 22.72 -20.99
CA LEU A 73 -19.00 21.60 -20.16
C LEU A 73 -18.37 20.48 -20.98
N GLU A 74 -18.91 20.18 -22.17
CA GLU A 74 -18.33 19.18 -23.07
C GLU A 74 -16.94 19.58 -23.57
N LYS A 75 -16.73 20.86 -23.92
CA LYS A 75 -15.39 21.36 -24.27
C LYS A 75 -14.42 21.32 -23.09
N LEU A 76 -14.88 21.65 -21.88
CA LEU A 76 -14.10 21.53 -20.66
C LEU A 76 -13.73 20.07 -20.35
N VAL A 77 -14.65 19.11 -20.53
CA VAL A 77 -14.37 17.67 -20.35
C VAL A 77 -13.27 17.23 -21.31
N ILE A 78 -13.36 17.62 -22.59
CA ILE A 78 -12.33 17.28 -23.58
C ILE A 78 -10.97 17.91 -23.19
N GLY A 79 -10.93 19.19 -22.85
CA GLY A 79 -9.68 19.86 -22.47
C GLY A 79 -9.06 19.29 -21.19
N SER A 80 -9.86 19.02 -20.18
CA SER A 80 -9.41 18.42 -18.92
C SER A 80 -8.95 16.97 -19.10
N ALA A 81 -9.59 16.18 -19.96
CA ALA A 81 -9.14 14.83 -20.29
C ALA A 81 -7.76 14.84 -20.99
N VAL A 82 -7.52 15.80 -21.90
CA VAL A 82 -6.21 15.94 -22.57
C VAL A 82 -5.13 16.36 -21.57
N ALA A 83 -5.39 17.36 -20.72
CA ALA A 83 -4.46 17.78 -19.68
C ALA A 83 -4.14 16.64 -18.70
N MET A 84 -5.17 15.88 -18.32
CA MET A 84 -5.07 14.69 -17.48
C MET A 84 -4.18 13.62 -18.12
N ALA A 85 -4.36 13.33 -19.41
CA ALA A 85 -3.55 12.34 -20.13
C ALA A 85 -2.06 12.72 -20.16
N PHE A 86 -1.74 14.01 -20.31
CA PHE A 86 -0.36 14.49 -20.25
C PHE A 86 0.22 14.38 -18.82
N MET A 87 -0.58 14.70 -17.80
CA MET A 87 -0.15 14.65 -16.41
C MET A 87 0.04 13.22 -15.89
N LEU A 88 -0.80 12.26 -16.33
CA LEU A 88 -0.76 10.84 -15.93
C LEU A 88 0.25 9.99 -16.73
N GLN A 89 1.08 10.60 -17.56
CA GLN A 89 2.02 9.86 -18.42
C GLN A 89 3.00 9.00 -17.60
N ALA A 90 3.46 9.50 -16.46
CA ALA A 90 4.39 8.81 -15.57
C ALA A 90 3.72 7.63 -14.83
N GLU A 91 2.46 7.81 -14.42
CA GLU A 91 1.64 6.82 -13.72
C GLU A 91 1.25 5.68 -14.64
N PHE A 92 0.84 5.96 -15.88
CA PHE A 92 0.56 4.93 -16.89
C PHE A 92 1.80 4.10 -17.20
N ARG A 93 2.96 4.74 -17.29
CA ARG A 93 4.23 4.05 -17.47
C ARG A 93 4.52 3.13 -16.28
N ARG A 94 4.39 3.62 -15.05
CA ARG A 94 4.56 2.81 -13.82
C ARG A 94 3.60 1.62 -13.78
N LEU A 95 2.34 1.86 -14.15
CA LEU A 95 1.30 0.83 -14.29
C LEU A 95 1.73 -0.28 -15.25
N LEU A 96 2.19 0.08 -16.46
CA LEU A 96 2.65 -0.88 -17.46
C LEU A 96 3.92 -1.61 -17.03
N GLU A 97 4.85 -0.92 -16.36
CA GLU A 97 6.05 -1.53 -15.78
C GLU A 97 5.68 -2.57 -14.70
N GLN A 98 4.73 -2.25 -13.81
CA GLN A 98 4.23 -3.18 -12.79
C GLN A 98 3.45 -4.36 -13.41
N LEU A 99 2.65 -4.10 -14.45
CA LEU A 99 1.92 -5.11 -15.21
C LEU A 99 2.88 -6.08 -15.91
N GLY A 100 3.93 -5.55 -16.55
CA GLY A 100 4.94 -6.31 -17.28
C GLY A 100 5.85 -7.14 -16.38
N ARG A 101 6.07 -6.73 -15.12
CA ARG A 101 6.83 -7.50 -14.11
C ARG A 101 6.02 -8.60 -13.43
N GLY A 102 4.70 -8.68 -13.68
CA GLY A 102 3.82 -9.66 -13.03
C GLY A 102 3.53 -9.37 -11.55
N GLU A 103 3.86 -8.17 -11.06
CA GLU A 103 3.69 -7.74 -9.66
C GLU A 103 2.22 -7.44 -9.30
N ILE A 104 1.30 -7.53 -10.26
CA ILE A 104 -0.16 -7.39 -10.06
C ILE A 104 -0.68 -8.40 -9.03
N TRP A 105 -0.06 -9.59 -8.99
CA TRP A 105 -0.37 -10.62 -7.99
C TRP A 105 0.06 -10.23 -6.57
N GLN A 106 0.99 -9.29 -6.40
CA GLN A 106 1.36 -8.73 -5.10
C GLN A 106 0.36 -7.65 -4.62
N LEU A 107 -0.28 -6.92 -5.55
CA LEU A 107 -1.38 -5.98 -5.25
C LEU A 107 -2.70 -6.69 -4.91
N LEU A 108 -2.92 -7.90 -5.43
CA LEU A 108 -4.09 -8.75 -5.15
C LEU A 108 -3.89 -9.71 -3.97
N LYS A 109 -2.67 -9.89 -3.49
CA LYS A 109 -2.45 -10.54 -2.19
C LYS A 109 -2.94 -9.57 -1.13
N PRO A 110 -3.79 -10.00 -0.17
CA PRO A 110 -3.87 -9.29 1.10
C PRO A 110 -2.43 -9.14 1.58
N ALA A 111 -2.06 -7.96 2.08
CA ALA A 111 -0.77 -7.72 2.70
C ALA A 111 -0.66 -8.57 3.98
N THR A 112 -0.60 -9.89 3.83
CA THR A 112 0.01 -10.78 4.79
C THR A 112 1.50 -10.75 4.48
N GLU A 113 2.09 -9.56 4.58
CA GLU A 113 3.47 -9.53 5.06
C GLU A 113 3.37 -10.16 6.44
N ALA A 114 4.00 -11.32 6.60
CA ALA A 114 4.24 -11.88 7.91
C ALA A 114 5.06 -10.82 8.66
N VAL A 115 4.37 -10.00 9.45
CA VAL A 115 4.97 -9.02 10.36
C VAL A 115 5.96 -9.79 11.21
N PRO A 116 7.28 -9.66 10.99
CA PRO A 116 8.21 -10.07 12.03
C PRO A 116 7.95 -9.07 13.14
N LYS A 117 7.45 -9.57 14.29
CA LYS A 117 7.24 -8.85 15.57
C LYS A 117 7.57 -7.35 15.48
N SER A 118 6.56 -6.49 15.38
CA SER A 118 6.69 -5.03 15.45
C SER A 118 7.54 -4.56 16.64
N ASP A 119 7.53 -5.34 17.73
CA ASP A 119 8.39 -5.11 18.90
C ASP A 119 9.88 -5.16 18.55
N SER A 120 10.31 -6.11 17.70
CA SER A 120 11.73 -6.27 17.35
C SER A 120 12.29 -5.06 16.60
N VAL A 121 11.55 -4.52 15.61
CA VAL A 121 12.02 -3.38 14.81
C VAL A 121 12.08 -2.10 15.65
N ILE A 122 11.08 -1.88 16.51
CA ILE A 122 11.09 -0.72 17.43
C ILE A 122 12.26 -0.83 18.39
N ASP A 123 12.52 -2.03 18.94
CA ASP A 123 13.65 -2.27 19.84
C ASP A 123 14.99 -2.00 19.13
N GLU A 124 15.18 -2.49 17.90
CA GLU A 124 16.37 -2.21 17.08
C GLU A 124 16.59 -0.70 16.84
N ILE A 125 15.52 0.04 16.52
CA ILE A 125 15.59 1.50 16.30
C ILE A 125 15.93 2.22 17.61
N VAL A 126 15.27 1.87 18.71
CA VAL A 126 15.49 2.51 20.01
C VAL A 126 16.90 2.25 20.51
N ASP A 127 17.41 1.03 20.36
CA ASP A 127 18.77 0.67 20.76
C ASP A 127 19.82 1.35 19.88
N ALA A 128 19.58 1.49 18.57
CA ALA A 128 20.43 2.27 17.68
C ALA A 128 20.46 3.75 18.09
N VAL A 129 19.29 4.35 18.29
CA VAL A 129 19.15 5.76 18.69
C VAL A 129 19.78 6.03 20.05
N LYS A 130 19.65 5.10 21.00
CA LYS A 130 20.30 5.19 22.32
C LYS A 130 21.81 5.26 22.20
N GLU A 131 22.42 4.36 21.40
CA GLU A 131 23.86 4.35 21.19
C GLU A 131 24.34 5.61 20.45
N LEU A 132 23.62 6.03 19.41
CA LEU A 132 23.92 7.26 18.67
C LEU A 132 23.85 8.49 19.59
N SER A 133 22.86 8.54 20.48
CA SER A 133 22.69 9.58 21.50
C SER A 133 23.86 9.62 22.49
N GLN A 134 24.27 8.46 23.01
CA GLN A 134 25.42 8.35 23.93
C GLN A 134 26.72 8.79 23.28
N ASN A 135 26.92 8.44 22.01
CA ASN A 135 28.09 8.81 21.22
C ASN A 135 27.99 10.20 20.57
N ARG A 136 26.91 10.95 20.86
CA ARG A 136 26.61 12.27 20.25
C ARG A 136 26.74 12.29 18.73
N THR A 137 26.33 11.20 18.10
CA THR A 137 26.32 11.06 16.65
C THR A 137 24.98 11.55 16.12
N GLY A 138 25.01 12.57 15.26
CA GLY A 138 23.82 13.16 14.67
C GLY A 138 23.06 12.16 13.80
N ALA A 139 21.77 12.00 14.04
CA ALA A 139 20.94 11.05 13.29
C ALA A 139 19.58 11.65 12.95
N LEU A 140 19.02 11.23 11.82
CA LEU A 140 17.72 11.65 11.34
C LEU A 140 17.00 10.47 10.68
N LEU A 141 16.01 9.91 11.37
CA LEU A 141 15.27 8.75 10.91
C LEU A 141 13.83 9.16 10.60
N ILE A 142 13.33 8.78 9.44
CA ILE A 142 11.96 9.01 8.99
C ILE A 142 11.24 7.67 9.01
N LEU A 143 10.13 7.59 9.72
CA LEU A 143 9.28 6.41 9.78
C LEU A 143 7.93 6.68 9.13
N GLU A 144 7.55 5.79 8.23
CA GLU A 144 6.21 5.76 7.65
C GLU A 144 5.24 5.05 8.60
N THR A 145 4.09 5.65 8.90
CA THR A 145 3.11 5.05 9.81
C THR A 145 2.07 4.20 9.06
N ASN A 146 1.25 4.82 8.21
CA ASN A 146 0.13 4.14 7.53
C ASN A 146 0.20 4.20 6.01
N ARG A 147 0.89 5.19 5.44
CA ARG A 147 0.97 5.41 4.00
C ARG A 147 2.41 5.72 3.61
N PRO A 148 2.83 5.25 2.42
CA PRO A 148 4.16 5.56 1.93
C PRO A 148 4.29 7.06 1.66
N ILE A 149 5.44 7.62 2.03
CA ILE A 149 5.81 8.99 1.70
C ILE A 149 6.23 9.01 0.23
N ASP A 150 5.75 9.99 -0.52
CA ASP A 150 6.10 10.14 -1.93
C ASP A 150 7.53 10.65 -2.06
N GLU A 151 8.28 10.13 -3.05
CA GLU A 151 9.64 10.60 -3.32
C GLU A 151 9.68 12.10 -3.68
N ARG A 152 8.55 12.67 -4.14
CA ARG A 152 8.40 14.11 -4.45
C ARG A 152 8.35 15.02 -3.22
N ASP A 153 8.08 14.47 -2.04
CA ASP A 153 8.08 15.23 -0.79
C ASP A 153 9.51 15.48 -0.28
N PHE A 154 10.48 14.69 -0.78
CA PHE A 154 11.91 14.85 -0.50
C PHE A 154 12.54 15.87 -1.45
N SER A 155 13.55 16.59 -0.95
CA SER A 155 14.38 17.46 -1.80
C SER A 155 15.30 16.62 -2.70
N VAL A 156 15.88 15.55 -2.13
CA VAL A 156 16.67 14.55 -2.86
C VAL A 156 16.35 13.15 -2.30
N PRO A 157 15.98 12.17 -3.15
CA PRO A 157 15.48 10.86 -2.71
C PRO A 157 16.54 9.92 -2.09
N GLY A 158 17.82 10.29 -2.05
CA GLY A 158 18.89 9.50 -1.45
C GLY A 158 19.27 8.21 -2.20
N VAL A 159 20.07 7.36 -1.55
CA VAL A 159 20.52 6.05 -2.07
C VAL A 159 19.59 4.96 -1.59
N LYS A 160 19.04 4.17 -2.53
CA LYS A 160 18.14 3.04 -2.22
C LYS A 160 18.92 1.86 -1.65
N LEU A 161 18.48 1.34 -0.49
CA LEU A 161 19.13 0.24 0.22
C LEU A 161 18.29 -1.03 0.24
N ASN A 162 16.99 -0.91 0.53
CA ASN A 162 16.05 -2.03 0.71
C ASN A 162 16.53 -3.11 1.69
N ALA A 163 17.28 -2.72 2.73
CA ALA A 163 17.84 -3.62 3.73
C ALA A 163 16.87 -3.84 4.89
N GLU A 164 17.06 -4.90 5.67
CA GLU A 164 16.32 -5.10 6.93
C GLU A 164 16.84 -4.15 8.00
N VAL A 165 15.92 -3.63 8.83
CA VAL A 165 16.30 -2.76 9.94
C VAL A 165 17.10 -3.56 10.95
N SER A 166 18.32 -3.09 11.24
CA SER A 166 19.18 -3.60 12.31
C SER A 166 19.90 -2.44 12.97
N LYS A 167 20.19 -2.57 14.26
CA LYS A 167 20.95 -1.61 15.04
C LYS A 167 22.30 -1.30 14.40
N GLU A 168 23.04 -2.33 13.99
CA GLU A 168 24.37 -2.20 13.42
C GLU A 168 24.36 -1.41 12.12
N LEU A 169 23.34 -1.62 11.26
CA LEU A 169 23.21 -0.91 10.00
C LEU A 169 22.88 0.57 10.23
N LEU A 170 21.94 0.87 11.14
CA LEU A 170 21.60 2.25 11.50
C LEU A 170 22.81 3.00 12.05
N GLN A 171 23.58 2.38 12.94
CA GLN A 171 24.81 2.97 13.48
C GLN A 171 25.84 3.23 12.39
N THR A 172 26.05 2.25 11.50
CA THR A 172 27.00 2.37 10.39
C THR A 172 26.63 3.52 9.45
N ILE A 173 25.34 3.67 9.11
CA ILE A 173 24.87 4.73 8.22
C ILE A 173 25.15 6.12 8.80
N PHE A 174 24.93 6.33 10.11
CA PHE A 174 25.12 7.64 10.73
C PHE A 174 26.56 7.91 11.18
N GLN A 175 27.50 6.99 10.93
CA GLN A 175 28.91 7.22 11.20
C GLN A 175 29.45 8.36 10.30
N THR A 176 30.09 9.36 10.92
CA THR A 176 30.57 10.60 10.26
C THR A 176 31.59 10.39 9.14
N SER A 177 32.21 9.20 9.06
CA SER A 177 33.17 8.84 8.01
C SER A 177 32.53 8.30 6.72
N THR A 178 31.23 8.01 6.73
CA THR A 178 30.53 7.40 5.58
C THR A 178 29.95 8.46 4.64
N LEU A 179 29.53 8.10 3.44
CA LEU A 179 28.84 9.04 2.54
C LEU A 179 27.34 9.15 2.83
N LEU A 180 26.76 8.22 3.61
CA LEU A 180 25.31 8.12 3.84
C LEU A 180 24.84 8.83 5.10
N HIS A 181 25.75 9.27 5.97
CA HIS A 181 25.41 9.96 7.23
C HIS A 181 24.86 11.36 7.05
N ASP A 182 25.12 11.97 5.87
CA ASP A 182 24.61 13.28 5.52
C ASP A 182 23.22 13.16 4.92
N GLY A 183 22.21 13.45 5.74
CA GLY A 183 20.80 13.35 5.39
C GLY A 183 20.02 12.43 6.32
N ALA A 184 18.85 12.02 5.83
CA ALA A 184 17.89 11.22 6.55
C ALA A 184 17.86 9.76 6.06
N VAL A 185 17.41 8.88 6.94
CA VAL A 185 17.16 7.47 6.64
C VAL A 185 15.66 7.23 6.59
N LEU A 186 15.16 6.64 5.51
CA LEU A 186 13.75 6.32 5.31
C LEU A 186 13.48 4.86 5.69
N ILE A 187 12.63 4.66 6.70
CA ILE A 187 12.20 3.35 7.20
C ILE A 187 10.73 3.11 6.81
N ARG A 188 10.50 1.98 6.13
CA ARG A 188 9.19 1.50 5.70
C ARG A 188 8.91 0.14 6.33
N GLY A 189 8.02 0.09 7.32
CA GLY A 189 7.76 -1.14 8.07
C GLY A 189 9.03 -1.67 8.73
N SER A 190 9.46 -2.87 8.32
CA SER A 190 10.69 -3.53 8.82
C SER A 190 11.94 -3.30 7.95
N ARG A 191 11.87 -2.44 6.93
CA ARG A 191 12.96 -2.20 5.97
C ARG A 191 13.45 -0.76 5.92
N LEU A 192 14.76 -0.62 5.71
CA LEU A 192 15.45 0.61 5.34
C LEU A 192 15.35 0.81 3.83
N ALA A 193 14.44 1.68 3.39
CA ALA A 193 14.20 1.92 1.98
C ALA A 193 15.34 2.73 1.33
N ALA A 194 15.76 3.81 1.99
CA ALA A 194 16.82 4.69 1.50
C ALA A 194 17.60 5.36 2.63
N ALA A 195 18.82 5.78 2.34
CA ALA A 195 19.67 6.59 3.23
C ALA A 195 20.26 7.79 2.48
N GLY A 196 20.71 8.82 3.21
CA GLY A 196 21.18 10.07 2.61
C GLY A 196 20.05 10.86 1.92
N VAL A 197 18.81 10.74 2.40
CA VAL A 197 17.65 11.47 1.87
C VAL A 197 17.73 12.92 2.35
N ILE A 198 17.69 13.88 1.43
CA ILE A 198 17.69 15.30 1.79
C ILE A 198 16.26 15.79 1.90
N LEU A 199 15.91 16.35 3.05
CA LEU A 199 14.56 16.79 3.36
C LEU A 199 14.39 18.30 3.21
N PRO A 200 13.17 18.77 2.97
CA PRO A 200 12.86 20.19 3.06
C PRO A 200 13.02 20.69 4.50
N LEU A 201 13.53 21.91 4.65
CA LEU A 201 13.66 22.56 5.94
C LEU A 201 12.39 23.37 6.26
N SER A 202 11.91 23.29 7.50
CA SER A 202 10.84 24.18 7.97
C SER A 202 11.31 25.63 8.03
N GLU A 203 10.44 26.54 7.57
CA GLU A 203 10.61 28.00 7.65
C GLU A 203 10.02 28.59 8.93
N ARG A 204 9.29 27.80 9.73
CA ARG A 204 8.77 28.29 11.01
C ARG A 204 9.94 28.74 11.87
N SER A 205 9.70 29.77 12.69
CA SER A 205 10.64 30.31 13.67
C SER A 205 10.92 29.29 14.77
N ALA A 206 11.61 28.23 14.40
CA ALA A 206 12.29 27.31 15.27
C ALA A 206 13.23 28.14 16.15
N SER A 207 13.21 27.91 17.47
CA SER A 207 14.16 28.52 18.41
C SER A 207 15.56 28.52 17.79
N ARG A 208 16.28 29.65 17.84
CA ARG A 208 17.61 29.90 17.22
C ARG A 208 18.69 28.82 17.49
N GLN A 209 18.42 27.88 18.38
CA GLN A 209 19.23 26.74 18.81
C GLN A 209 18.92 25.42 18.07
N LEU A 210 18.08 25.41 17.03
CA LEU A 210 17.72 24.20 16.30
C LEU A 210 18.63 24.00 15.07
N GLY A 211 19.42 22.94 15.11
CA GLY A 211 20.28 22.52 13.98
C GLY A 211 19.49 22.09 12.74
N THR A 212 20.20 21.90 11.63
CA THR A 212 19.63 21.57 10.31
C THR A 212 18.80 20.28 10.31
N ARG A 213 19.26 19.22 10.98
CA ARG A 213 18.50 17.95 11.09
C ARG A 213 17.14 18.11 11.79
N HIS A 214 17.06 18.98 12.79
CA HIS A 214 15.78 19.27 13.46
C HIS A 214 14.83 20.04 12.55
N ARG A 215 15.35 21.03 11.82
CA ARG A 215 14.56 21.79 10.83
C ARG A 215 14.07 20.91 9.68
N ALA A 216 14.90 19.97 9.24
CA ALA A 216 14.55 18.96 8.25
C ALA A 216 13.41 18.06 8.74
N ALA A 217 13.50 17.54 9.97
CA ALA A 217 12.46 16.72 10.58
C ALA A 217 11.11 17.47 10.70
N MET A 218 11.13 18.74 11.11
CA MET A 218 9.91 19.56 11.12
C MET A 218 9.39 19.81 9.70
N GLY A 219 10.26 20.14 8.73
CA GLY A 219 9.84 20.46 7.37
C GLY A 219 9.14 19.30 6.66
N ILE A 220 9.62 18.06 6.83
CA ILE A 220 8.93 16.90 6.24
C ILE A 220 7.62 16.58 6.98
N THR A 221 7.59 16.67 8.31
CA THR A 221 6.39 16.36 9.10
C THR A 221 5.30 17.43 9.01
N GLU A 222 5.64 18.65 8.56
CA GLU A 222 4.67 19.69 8.17
C GLU A 222 3.98 19.36 6.85
N ARG A 223 4.71 18.79 5.89
CA ARG A 223 4.17 18.45 4.56
C ARG A 223 3.40 17.14 4.57
N VAL A 224 3.82 16.20 5.41
CA VAL A 224 3.27 14.84 5.45
C VAL A 224 2.74 14.53 6.85
N GLU A 225 1.41 14.49 6.97
CA GLU A 225 0.72 14.22 8.24
C GLU A 225 1.04 12.83 8.83
N GLN A 226 1.25 11.82 7.98
CA GLN A 226 1.54 10.44 8.39
C GLN A 226 3.04 10.13 8.39
N CYS A 227 3.84 11.08 8.89
CA CYS A 227 5.29 10.97 8.96
C CYS A 227 5.73 11.22 10.40
N LEU A 228 6.58 10.33 10.92
CA LEU A 228 7.21 10.48 12.21
C LEU A 228 8.72 10.57 12.01
N CYS A 229 9.36 11.57 12.60
CA CYS A 229 10.81 11.72 12.47
C CYS A 229 11.49 11.66 13.83
N ILE A 230 12.53 10.83 13.97
CA ILE A 230 13.40 10.78 15.15
C ILE A 230 14.68 11.53 14.82
N VAL A 231 15.09 12.42 15.71
CA VAL A 231 16.31 13.23 15.57
C VAL A 231 17.21 13.01 16.77
N VAL A 232 18.50 12.78 16.52
CA VAL A 232 19.55 12.81 17.54
C VAL A 232 20.43 14.01 17.27
N SER A 233 20.61 14.87 18.27
CA SER A 233 21.47 16.05 18.19
C SER A 233 22.94 15.65 18.24
N GLU A 234 23.74 16.12 17.27
CA GLU A 234 25.20 15.93 17.28
C GLU A 234 25.91 16.79 18.35
N GLU A 235 25.31 17.91 18.74
CA GLU A 235 25.89 18.82 19.74
C GLU A 235 25.66 18.31 21.16
N THR A 236 24.44 17.85 21.44
CA THR A 236 23.97 17.56 22.80
C THR A 236 23.70 16.08 23.05
N GLY A 237 23.62 15.25 22.01
CA GLY A 237 23.15 13.88 22.10
C GLY A 237 21.64 13.75 22.39
N SER A 238 20.89 14.86 22.50
CA SER A 238 19.47 14.80 22.88
C SER A 238 18.63 14.16 21.79
N ILE A 239 17.75 13.24 22.20
CA ILE A 239 16.76 12.60 21.32
C ILE A 239 15.52 13.49 21.23
N SER A 240 15.01 13.69 20.02
CA SER A 240 13.79 14.45 19.74
C SER A 240 12.89 13.68 18.78
N LEU A 241 11.58 13.88 18.89
CA LEU A 241 10.58 13.30 17.99
C LEU A 241 9.78 14.42 17.33
N ALA A 242 9.75 14.46 16.00
CA ALA A 242 8.97 15.41 15.23
C ALA A 242 7.72 14.76 14.63
N GLU A 243 6.57 15.41 14.78
CA GLU A 243 5.28 14.99 14.24
C GLU A 243 4.43 16.24 13.96
N GLY A 244 3.82 16.33 12.78
CA GLY A 244 2.96 17.47 12.40
C GLY A 244 3.65 18.83 12.49
N GLY A 245 4.97 18.89 12.27
CA GLY A 245 5.77 20.11 12.40
C GLY A 245 6.07 20.54 13.83
N ILE A 246 5.71 19.74 14.84
CA ILE A 246 6.03 19.99 16.24
C ILE A 246 7.15 19.05 16.66
N LEU A 247 8.16 19.59 17.35
CA LEU A 247 9.28 18.83 17.87
C LEU A 247 9.14 18.61 19.38
N ASN A 248 8.97 17.36 19.79
CA ASN A 248 8.93 16.94 21.18
C ASN A 248 10.34 16.60 21.66
N ARG A 249 10.87 17.37 22.62
CA ARG A 249 12.24 17.23 23.13
C ARG A 249 12.41 17.81 24.55
N PRO A 250 13.44 17.38 25.30
CA PRO A 250 14.25 16.18 25.08
C PRO A 250 13.49 14.91 25.51
N LEU A 251 13.72 13.80 24.81
CA LEU A 251 13.11 12.50 25.14
C LEU A 251 14.16 11.53 25.69
N THR A 252 13.74 10.65 26.61
CA THR A 252 14.52 9.47 27.01
C THR A 252 14.28 8.34 26.02
N SER A 253 15.22 7.39 25.92
CA SER A 253 15.03 6.19 25.09
C SER A 253 13.80 5.37 25.49
N SER A 254 13.51 5.29 26.79
CA SER A 254 12.30 4.66 27.31
C SER A 254 11.02 5.36 26.85
N LYS A 255 11.00 6.70 26.89
CA LYS A 255 9.84 7.48 26.44
C LYS A 255 9.68 7.43 24.92
N LEU A 256 10.78 7.43 24.17
CA LEU A 256 10.76 7.21 22.72
C LEU A 256 10.10 5.87 22.40
N ARG A 257 10.51 4.78 23.07
CA ARG A 257 9.91 3.45 22.89
C ARG A 257 8.41 3.45 23.13
N GLU A 258 7.97 4.04 24.24
CA GLU A 258 6.55 4.17 24.59
C GLU A 258 5.76 4.90 23.49
N LEU A 259 6.29 6.02 22.99
CA LEU A 259 5.65 6.81 21.94
C LEU A 259 5.59 6.05 20.61
N LEU A 260 6.65 5.34 20.24
CA LEU A 260 6.67 4.52 19.02
C LEU A 260 5.65 3.38 19.11
N ILE A 261 5.61 2.64 20.22
CA ILE A 261 4.63 1.56 20.42
C ILE A 261 3.21 2.12 20.33
N ALA A 262 2.91 3.23 21.02
CA ALA A 262 1.58 3.83 20.97
C ALA A 262 1.14 4.21 19.54
N ARG A 263 2.06 4.69 18.70
CA ARG A 263 1.76 5.07 17.30
C ARG A 263 1.63 3.86 16.37
N PHE A 264 2.48 2.84 16.53
CA PHE A 264 2.47 1.64 15.69
C PHE A 264 1.42 0.59 16.12
N SER A 265 0.97 0.57 17.38
CA SER A 265 -0.14 -0.28 17.81
C SER A 265 -1.49 0.25 17.32
N GLN A 266 -1.68 1.57 17.27
CA GLN A 266 -2.92 2.19 16.73
C GLN A 266 -3.09 1.98 15.22
N SER A 267 -2.03 1.66 14.49
CA SER A 267 -2.10 1.34 13.05
C SER A 267 -2.55 -0.09 12.80
N VAL A 268 -2.27 -1.03 13.71
CA VAL A 268 -2.73 -2.43 13.65
C VAL A 268 -4.24 -2.53 13.93
N GLU A 269 -4.77 -1.73 14.85
CA GLU A 269 -6.22 -1.73 15.18
C GLU A 269 -7.12 -1.06 14.13
N ARG A 270 -6.55 -0.34 13.15
CA ARG A 270 -7.30 0.35 12.10
C ARG A 270 -7.53 -0.49 10.84
N GLU A 271 -7.13 -1.76 10.80
CA GLU A 271 -7.71 -2.69 9.84
C GLU A 271 -9.18 -2.92 10.24
N PRO A 272 -10.17 -2.60 9.40
CA PRO A 272 -11.54 -3.01 9.68
C PRO A 272 -11.54 -4.53 9.74
N VAL A 273 -11.73 -5.08 10.93
CA VAL A 273 -11.97 -6.50 11.15
C VAL A 273 -13.22 -6.84 10.36
N ALA A 274 -13.05 -7.21 9.09
CA ALA A 274 -14.12 -7.77 8.30
C ALA A 274 -14.59 -9.03 9.06
N PRO A 275 -15.89 -9.14 9.39
CA PRO A 275 -16.38 -10.30 10.11
C PRO A 275 -16.04 -11.55 9.30
N GLN A 276 -15.59 -12.59 10.00
CA GLN A 276 -15.12 -13.86 9.48
C GLN A 276 -16.10 -14.50 8.47
N LEU A 277 -16.03 -14.11 7.19
CA LEU A 277 -16.75 -14.76 6.08
C LEU A 277 -16.14 -16.11 5.70
N ARG A 278 -14.99 -16.48 6.29
CA ARG A 278 -14.34 -17.79 6.08
C ARG A 278 -15.04 -18.96 6.78
N SER A 279 -15.82 -18.72 7.83
CA SER A 279 -16.60 -19.79 8.50
C SER A 279 -17.91 -20.10 7.77
N LEU A 280 -18.48 -19.16 7.02
CA LEU A 280 -19.70 -19.36 6.23
C LEU A 280 -19.43 -20.15 4.93
N GLY A 281 -18.31 -19.91 4.26
CA GLY A 281 -17.95 -20.63 3.03
C GLY A 281 -17.75 -22.14 3.23
N ARG A 282 -17.19 -22.57 4.36
CA ARG A 282 -17.05 -24.00 4.70
C ARG A 282 -18.38 -24.67 4.98
N GLN A 283 -19.31 -23.99 5.67
CA GLN A 283 -20.63 -24.53 5.96
C GLN A 283 -21.52 -24.68 4.72
N PHE A 284 -21.36 -23.82 3.71
CA PHE A 284 -22.08 -23.95 2.43
C PHE A 284 -21.54 -25.10 1.57
N ILE A 285 -20.23 -25.34 1.54
CA ILE A 285 -19.62 -26.43 0.76
C ILE A 285 -20.00 -27.81 1.32
N ASP A 286 -20.08 -27.95 2.64
CA ASP A 286 -20.47 -29.22 3.26
C ASP A 286 -21.97 -29.52 3.12
N ARG A 287 -22.83 -28.49 3.07
CA ARG A 287 -24.25 -28.68 2.72
C ARG A 287 -24.48 -28.98 1.24
N LEU A 288 -23.62 -28.50 0.33
CA LEU A 288 -23.73 -28.78 -1.10
C LEU A 288 -23.31 -30.21 -1.46
N LYS A 289 -22.36 -30.81 -0.70
CA LYS A 289 -21.96 -32.21 -0.86
C LYS A 289 -23.06 -33.22 -0.50
N LEU A 290 -24.11 -32.81 0.21
CA LEU A 290 -25.25 -33.67 0.55
C LEU A 290 -26.29 -33.79 -0.59
N PHE A 291 -26.20 -32.94 -1.62
CA PHE A 291 -27.13 -32.90 -2.75
C PHE A 291 -26.58 -33.51 -4.05
N LEU A 292 -25.36 -34.07 -4.02
CA LEU A 292 -24.74 -34.74 -5.17
C LEU A 292 -24.82 -36.27 -4.99
N PRO A 293 -25.43 -37.03 -5.94
CA PRO A 293 -25.42 -38.49 -5.89
C PRO A 293 -23.99 -39.04 -6.10
N PRO A 294 -23.62 -40.17 -5.47
CA PRO A 294 -22.27 -40.70 -5.56
C PRO A 294 -21.95 -41.20 -6.99
N PRO A 295 -20.71 -41.05 -7.47
CA PRO A 295 -20.34 -41.53 -8.78
C PRO A 295 -20.33 -43.07 -8.82
N PHE A 296 -20.91 -43.62 -9.88
CA PHE A 296 -20.99 -45.04 -10.22
C PHE A 296 -19.61 -45.72 -10.12
N ARG A 297 -19.55 -46.83 -9.36
CA ARG A 297 -18.35 -47.66 -9.17
C ARG A 297 -18.30 -48.73 -10.26
N ILE A 298 -17.43 -48.56 -11.26
CA ILE A 298 -17.19 -49.56 -12.31
C ILE A 298 -16.26 -50.64 -11.75
N SER A 299 -16.75 -51.88 -11.70
CA SER A 299 -15.98 -53.09 -11.40
C SER A 299 -15.04 -53.41 -12.57
N LYS A 300 -13.73 -53.50 -12.32
CA LYS A 300 -12.75 -54.07 -13.28
C LYS A 300 -12.41 -55.49 -12.86
N SER A 301 -12.86 -56.42 -13.70
CA SER A 301 -12.54 -57.84 -13.68
C SER A 301 -11.08 -58.10 -14.09
N ALA A 302 -10.59 -59.25 -13.64
CA ALA A 302 -9.21 -59.72 -13.68
C ALA A 302 -8.66 -59.95 -15.09
N SER A 303 -7.39 -59.58 -15.29
CA SER A 303 -6.43 -60.40 -16.05
C SER A 303 -4.99 -59.96 -15.76
N ARG A 304 -4.20 -60.81 -15.10
CA ARG A 304 -2.78 -60.90 -15.42
C ARG A 304 -2.23 -62.27 -15.03
N ARG A 305 -1.88 -63.00 -16.07
CA ARG A 305 -1.23 -64.30 -16.07
C ARG A 305 0.28 -64.09 -15.89
N LYS A 306 0.86 -64.94 -15.04
CA LYS A 306 2.06 -65.77 -15.28
C LYS A 306 3.45 -65.17 -15.01
N ASN A 307 4.23 -66.02 -14.33
CA ASN A 307 5.68 -66.09 -14.11
C ASN A 307 6.27 -65.16 -13.05
N ASP A 308 6.66 -65.72 -11.90
CA ASP A 308 8.05 -66.16 -11.73
C ASP A 308 8.28 -67.18 -10.58
N SER A 309 9.17 -68.13 -10.90
CA SER A 309 10.04 -68.99 -10.08
C SER A 309 9.71 -69.29 -8.61
N LYS A 310 9.52 -70.56 -8.20
CA LYS A 310 10.55 -71.52 -7.75
C LYS A 310 11.61 -70.95 -6.77
N ALA A 311 11.39 -71.14 -5.47
CA ALA A 311 12.38 -71.44 -4.41
C ALA A 311 11.59 -71.78 -3.13
N ASN A 312 11.38 -73.06 -2.77
CA ASN A 312 12.28 -73.97 -2.05
C ASN A 312 12.44 -73.65 -0.54
N ARG A 313 12.10 -74.65 0.29
CA ARG A 313 12.42 -74.87 1.73
C ARG A 313 11.58 -74.03 2.73
N SER A 314 10.94 -74.59 3.75
CA SER A 314 11.01 -75.91 4.41
C SER A 314 9.67 -76.24 5.06
#